data_AF-V2XJ55-F1
#
_entry.id   AF-V2XJ55-F1
#
_cell.length_a   1.000
_cell.length_b   1.000
_cell.length_c   1.000
_cell.angle_alpha   90.00
_cell.angle_beta   90.00
_cell.angle_gamma   90.00
#
_symmetry.space_group_name_H-M   'P 1'
#
loop_
_entity.id
_entity.type
_entity.pdbx_description
1 polymer ?
#
loop_
_entity_poly.entity_id
_entity_poly.type
_entity_poly.pdbx_seq_one_letter_code
_entity_poly.pdbx_strand_id
1 'polypeptide(L)' 'MIATVLSQKYNTLKTQGNFNNELGLPLTVFRLRQEHEIAVLEMGISDFGEMHRLAKIA' A
#
# COMPACT_ATOMS: atom_id res chain seq x y z
N MET A 1 -11.01 3.16 4.59
CA MET A 1 -11.64 2.68 5.84
C MET A 1 -10.69 1.86 6.70
N ILE A 2 -10.08 0.79 6.18
CA ILE A 2 -9.17 -0.10 6.93
C ILE A 2 -8.04 0.68 7.61
N ALA A 3 -7.30 1.50 6.87
CA ALA A 3 -6.23 2.33 7.43
C ALA A 3 -6.71 3.22 8.58
N THR A 4 -7.90 3.83 8.46
CA THR A 4 -8.48 4.70 9.50
C THR A 4 -8.73 3.95 10.81
N VAL A 5 -9.23 2.71 10.73
CA VAL A 5 -9.48 1.86 11.90
C VAL A 5 -8.15 1.44 12.55
N LEU A 6 -7.17 1.01 11.74
CA LEU A 6 -5.86 0.58 12.25
C LEU A 6 -5.07 1.75 12.85
N SER A 7 -5.19 2.95 12.29
CA SER A 7 -4.61 4.19 12.83
C SER A 7 -5.13 4.57 14.22
N GLN A 8 -6.21 3.96 14.72
CA GLN A 8 -6.66 4.21 16.11
C GLN A 8 -5.70 3.61 17.15
N LYS A 9 -4.88 2.64 16.77
CA LYS A 9 -3.95 1.93 17.67
C LYS A 9 -2.52 1.92 17.18
N TYR A 10 -2.30 1.88 15.87
CA TYR A 10 -0.98 1.68 15.26
C TYR A 10 -0.58 2.87 14.40
N ASN A 11 0.71 3.20 14.38
CA ASN A 11 1.24 4.13 13.40
C ASN A 11 1.20 3.48 12.01
N THR A 12 0.24 3.93 11.19
CA THR A 12 -0.17 3.22 9.97
C THR A 12 0.18 4.03 8.72
N LEU A 13 0.98 3.44 7.84
CA LEU A 13 1.16 3.93 6.47
C LEU A 13 0.00 3.44 5.59
N LYS A 14 -0.42 4.25 4.62
CA LYS A 14 -1.43 3.84 3.63
C LYS A 14 -1.09 4.35 2.23
N THR A 15 -1.58 3.66 1.20
CA THR A 15 -1.63 4.18 -0.17
C THR A 15 -2.32 5.54 -0.19
N GLN A 16 -1.71 6.52 -0.87
CA GLN A 16 -2.27 7.86 -1.03
C GLN A 16 -2.80 8.05 -2.45
N GLY A 17 -3.98 8.68 -2.57
CA GLY A 17 -4.62 8.90 -3.86
C GLY A 17 -4.82 7.59 -4.62
N ASN A 18 -4.39 7.56 -5.88
CA ASN A 18 -4.47 6.42 -6.79
C ASN A 18 -3.12 5.72 -7.01
N PHE A 19 -2.22 5.76 -6.03
CA PHE A 19 -0.90 5.12 -6.11
C PHE A 19 -0.95 3.61 -5.82
N ASN A 20 -1.83 2.92 -6.53
CA ASN A 20 -2.17 1.50 -6.33
C ASN A 20 -1.73 0.59 -7.51
N ASN A 21 -0.97 1.14 -8.46
CA ASN A 21 -0.46 0.42 -9.64
C ASN A 21 1.05 0.12 -9.52
N GLU A 22 1.66 -0.40 -10.59
CA GLU A 22 3.05 -0.85 -10.61
C GLU A 22 4.07 0.25 -10.32
N LEU A 23 3.71 1.53 -10.50
CA LEU A 23 4.57 2.67 -10.18
C LEU A 23 4.25 3.25 -8.80
N GLY A 24 2.96 3.43 -8.50
CA GLY A 24 2.50 4.04 -7.25
C GLY A 24 2.72 3.16 -6.02
N LEU A 25 2.57 1.84 -6.17
CA LEU A 25 2.74 0.91 -5.07
C LEU A 25 4.18 0.92 -4.52
N PRO A 26 5.25 0.80 -5.34
CA PRO A 26 6.63 0.98 -4.88
C PRO A 26 6.86 2.33 -4.18
N LEU A 27 6.32 3.43 -4.71
CA LEU A 27 6.46 4.74 -4.09
C LEU A 27 5.83 4.80 -2.69
N THR A 28 4.72 4.07 -2.48
CA THR A 28 4.14 3.91 -1.15
C THR A 28 5.04 3.06 -0.26
N VAL A 29 5.56 1.93 -0.75
CA VAL A 29 6.47 1.04 0.00
C VAL A 29 7.75 1.76 0.43
N PHE A 30 8.36 2.56 -0.45
CA PHE A 30 9.57 3.33 -0.14
C PHE A 30 9.35 4.44 0.91
N ARG A 31 8.10 4.73 1.28
CA ARG A 31 7.79 5.64 2.39
C ARG A 31 7.70 4.95 3.75
N LEU A 32 7.89 3.62 3.81
CA LEU A 32 8.05 2.92 5.07
C LEU A 32 9.22 3.49 5.86
N ARG A 33 9.06 3.51 7.18
CA ARG A 33 10.01 4.04 8.15
C ARG A 33 9.88 3.21 9.42
N GLN A 34 10.86 3.28 10.31
CA GLN A 34 10.89 2.48 11.53
C GLN A 34 9.70 2.75 12.46
N GLU A 35 9.13 3.95 12.45
CA GLU A 35 7.97 4.27 13.27
C GLU A 35 6.67 3.63 12.80
N HIS A 36 6.58 3.16 11.54
CA HIS A 36 5.37 2.54 11.02
C HIS A 36 5.25 1.10 11.48
N GLU A 37 4.13 0.77 12.10
CA GLU A 37 3.83 -0.56 12.62
C GLU A 37 3.00 -1.39 11.64
N ILE A 38 2.19 -0.72 10.81
CA ILE A 38 1.33 -1.36 9.81
C ILE A 38 1.36 -0.55 8.50
N ALA A 39 1.31 -1.25 7.36
CA ALA A 39 1.05 -0.64 6.05
C ALA A 39 -0.24 -1.20 5.43
N VAL A 40 -1.11 -0.32 4.95
CA VAL A 40 -2.32 -0.67 4.19
C VAL A 40 -2.10 -0.28 2.73
N LEU A 41 -1.81 -1.27 1.90
CA LEU A 41 -1.51 -1.08 0.49
C LEU A 41 -2.73 -1.46 -0.36
N GLU A 42 -3.16 -0.55 -1.22
CA GLU A 42 -4.17 -0.80 -2.23
C GLU A 42 -3.51 -1.29 -3.53
N MET A 43 -4.09 -2.32 -4.16
CA MET A 43 -3.62 -2.89 -5.42
C MET A 43 -4.73 -2.81 -6.46
N GLY A 44 -4.60 -1.86 -7.39
CA GLY A 44 -5.53 -1.64 -8.50
C GLY A 44 -5.06 -2.38 -9.75
N ILE A 45 -5.97 -3.12 -10.39
CA ILE A 45 -5.67 -3.99 -11.53
C ILE A 45 -6.67 -3.72 -12.65
N SER A 46 -6.14 -3.58 -13.86
CA SER A 46 -6.89 -3.49 -15.12
C SER A 46 -6.70 -4.73 -15.98
N ASP A 47 -5.48 -5.27 -16.04
CA ASP A 47 -5.11 -6.37 -16.93
C ASP A 47 -4.75 -7.67 -16.21
N PHE A 48 -4.87 -8.78 -16.95
CA PHE A 48 -4.50 -10.09 -16.42
C PHE A 48 -3.02 -10.13 -15.99
N GLY A 49 -2.78 -10.69 -14.81
CA GLY A 49 -1.45 -10.87 -14.25
C GLY A 49 -0.90 -9.67 -13.46
N GLU A 50 -1.55 -8.51 -13.46
CA GLU A 50 -1.11 -7.36 -12.65
C GLU A 50 -1.15 -7.66 -11.15
N MET A 51 -2.16 -8.39 -10.66
CA MET A 51 -2.23 -8.80 -9.24
C MET A 51 -0.94 -9.51 -8.82
N HIS A 52 -0.44 -10.43 -9.65
CA HIS A 52 0.76 -11.20 -9.35
C HIS A 52 2.02 -10.32 -9.38
N ARG A 53 2.04 -9.27 -10.20
CA ARG A 53 3.16 -8.32 -10.25
C ARG A 53 3.16 -7.39 -9.03
N LEU A 54 2.00 -6.84 -8.68
CA LEU A 54 1.82 -6.02 -7.48
C LEU A 54 2.12 -6.80 -6.20
N ALA A 55 1.66 -8.03 -6.10
CA ALA A 55 1.95 -8.91 -4.95
C ALA A 55 3.42 -9.36 -4.87
N LYS A 56 4.24 -9.19 -5.91
CA LYS A 56 5.70 -9.42 -5.82
C LYS A 56 6.46 -8.19 -5.33
N ILE A 57 5.83 -7.01 -5.39
CA ILE A 57 6.41 -5.75 -4.89
C ILE A 57 6.23 -5.64 -3.37
N ALA A 58 5.13 -6.18 -2.82
CA ALA A 58 4.68 -6.02 -1.44
C ALA A 58 4.68 -7.33 -0.65
#